data_AF-A0A6S7BD76-F1
#
_entry.id   AF-A0A6S7BD76-F1
#
_cell.length_a   1.000
_cell.length_b   1.000
_cell.length_c   1.000
_cell.angle_alpha   90.00
_cell.angle_beta   90.00
_cell.angle_gamma   90.00
#
_symmetry.space_group_name_H-M   'P 1'
#
loop_
_entity.id
_entity.type
_entity.pdbx_description
1 polymer ?
#
loop_
_entity_poly.entity_id
_entity_poly.type
_entity_poly.pdbx_seq_one_letter_code
_entity_poly.pdbx_strand_id
1 'polypeptide(L)' 'MKYSEFRKWLIKQGATFVPAKGSHFRVTFGDKSTIFPDHGSKEIGTDLVETIKTNSD' A
#
# COMPACT_ATOMS: atom_id res chain seq x y z
N MET A 1 9.18 -8.48 1.27
CA MET A 1 9.44 -7.02 1.13
C MET A 1 8.87 -6.33 2.35
N LYS A 2 9.48 -5.23 2.78
CA LYS A 2 8.98 -4.47 3.92
C LYS A 2 7.82 -3.56 3.51
N TYR A 3 6.93 -3.24 4.44
CA TYR A 3 5.88 -2.22 4.23
C TYR A 3 6.44 -0.90 3.70
N SER A 4 7.56 -0.43 4.27
CA SER A 4 8.26 0.77 3.81
C SER A 4 8.79 0.69 2.37
N GLU A 5 9.23 -0.48 1.91
CA GLU A 5 9.68 -0.68 0.52
C GLU A 5 8.48 -0.69 -0.43
N PHE A 6 7.40 -1.37 -0.03
CA PHE A 6 6.20 -1.43 -0.85
C PHE A 6 5.52 -0.06 -0.97
N ARG A 7 5.49 0.72 0.11
CA ARG A 7 5.03 2.11 0.09
C ARG A 7 5.82 2.96 -0.90
N LYS A 8 7.16 2.88 -0.89
CA LYS A 8 8.01 3.58 -1.86
C LYS A 8 7.70 3.15 -3.30
N TRP A 9 7.48 1.85 -3.52
CA TRP A 9 7.12 1.34 -4.85
C TRP A 9 5.76 1.87 -5.32
N LEU A 10 4.74 1.86 -4.46
CA LEU A 10 3.40 2.42 -4.75
C LEU A 10 3.46 3.92 -5.08
N ILE A 11 4.22 4.70 -4.31
CA ILE A 11 4.45 6.13 -4.60
C ILE A 11 5.09 6.30 -5.97
N LYS A 12 6.08 5.46 -6.33
CA LYS A 12 6.70 5.48 -7.65
C LYS A 12 5.73 5.14 -8.78
N GLN A 13 4.72 4.31 -8.53
CA GLN A 13 3.64 4.05 -9.50
C GLN A 13 2.70 5.25 -9.64
N GLY A 14 2.68 6.20 -8.70
CA GLY A 14 1.76 7.34 -8.68
C GLY A 14 0.62 7.21 -7.68
N ALA A 15 0.69 6.24 -6.76
CA ALA A 15 -0.31 6.11 -5.70
C ALA A 15 -0.21 7.25 -4.68
N THR A 16 -1.36 7.71 -4.20
CA THR A 16 -1.50 8.73 -3.16
C THR A 16 -1.85 8.09 -1.82
N PHE A 17 -1.37 8.66 -0.72
CA PHE A 17 -1.56 8.14 0.64
C PHE A 17 -2.22 9.20 1.50
N VAL A 18 -3.39 8.89 2.05
CA VAL A 18 -4.12 9.74 3.01
C VAL A 18 -4.15 9.03 4.37
N PRO A 19 -3.81 9.70 5.49
CA PRO A 19 -3.89 9.08 6.81
C PRO A 19 -5.30 8.52 7.09
N ALA A 20 -5.34 7.30 7.63
CA ALA A 20 -6.55 6.69 8.16
C ALA A 20 -6.40 6.48 9.68
N LYS A 21 -7.13 5.53 10.26
CA LYS A 21 -7.05 5.24 11.68
C LYS A 21 -5.69 4.63 12.05
N GLY A 22 -4.97 5.25 12.98
CA GLY A 22 -3.69 4.72 13.49
C GLY A 22 -2.57 4.76 12.45
N SER A 23 -1.78 3.69 12.36
CA SER A 23 -0.69 3.54 11.38
C SER A 23 -1.15 3.10 9.99
N HIS A 24 -2.45 3.23 9.69
CA HIS A 24 -2.99 2.84 8.39
C HIS A 24 -3.17 4.06 7.48
N PHE A 25 -3.03 3.84 6.18
CA PHE A 25 -3.29 4.83 5.15
C PHE A 25 -4.37 4.34 4.20
N ARG A 26 -5.24 5.24 3.75
CA ARG A 26 -5.97 5.01 2.50
C ARG A 26 -5.01 5.27 1.36
N VAL A 27 -4.78 4.26 0.53
CA VAL A 27 -3.96 4.35 -0.68
C VAL A 27 -4.90 4.40 -1.87
N THR A 28 -4.70 5.37 -2.75
CA THR A 28 -5.46 5.50 -4.00
C THR A 28 -4.50 5.42 -5.17
N PHE A 29 -4.77 4.53 -6.12
CA PHE A 29 -4.02 4.36 -7.35
C PHE A 29 -5.01 4.33 -8.52
N GLY A 30 -4.97 5.37 -9.37
CA GLY A 30 -6.01 5.60 -10.37
C GLY A 30 -7.38 5.85 -9.72
N ASP A 31 -8.37 5.08 -10.12
CA ASP A 31 -9.75 5.08 -9.61
C ASP A 31 -9.97 4.14 -8.41
N LYS A 32 -8.94 3.36 -8.02
CA LYS A 32 -9.04 2.32 -6.99
C LYS A 32 -8.45 2.78 -5.68
N SER A 33 -9.05 2.37 -4.55
CA SER A 33 -8.51 2.68 -3.23
C SER A 33 -8.61 1.52 -2.24
N THR A 34 -7.65 1.41 -1.33
CA THR A 34 -7.57 0.36 -0.31
C THR A 34 -6.94 0.87 0.98
N ILE A 35 -7.02 0.10 2.07
CA ILE A 35 -6.34 0.39 3.33
C ILE A 35 -4.98 -0.32 3.36
N PHE A 36 -3.92 0.47 3.52
CA PHE A 36 -2.54 0.02 3.63
C PHE A 36 -2.07 0.11 5.09
N PRO A 37 -1.74 -1.01 5.74
CA PRO A 37 -1.21 -1.01 7.10
C PRO A 37 0.30 -0.72 7.10
N ASP A 38 0.71 0.53 7.30
CA ASP A 38 2.13 0.92 7.26
C ASP A 38 2.86 0.58 8.56
N HIS A 39 3.22 -0.69 8.71
CA HIS A 39 4.00 -1.19 9.85
C HIS A 39 5.52 -1.02 9.67
N GLY A 40 5.95 -0.11 8.79
CA GLY A 40 7.34 0.30 8.65
C GLY A 40 8.30 -0.80 8.19
N SER A 41 9.10 -1.33 9.13
CA SER A 41 10.18 -2.30 8.86
C SER A 41 9.71 -3.76 8.89
N LYS A 42 8.46 -4.04 9.25
CA LYS A 42 7.90 -5.39 9.20
C LYS A 42 7.79 -5.89 7.75
N GLU A 43 7.96 -7.19 7.56
CA GLU A 43 7.66 -7.85 6.30
C GLU A 43 6.16 -7.80 6.01
N ILE A 44 5.81 -7.52 4.76
CA ILE A 44 4.43 -7.61 4.28
C ILE A 44 4.14 -9.06 3.85
N GLY A 45 2.94 -9.55 4.18
CA GLY A 45 2.47 -10.85 3.71
C GLY A 45 2.27 -10.84 2.18
N THR A 46 2.56 -11.95 1.52
CA THR A 46 2.44 -12.12 0.06
C THR A 46 1.02 -11.80 -0.43
N ASP A 47 0.01 -12.23 0.32
CA ASP A 47 -1.40 -12.08 -0.03
C ASP A 47 -1.82 -10.61 -0.14
N LEU A 48 -1.25 -9.74 0.70
CA LEU A 48 -1.54 -8.30 0.68
C LEU A 48 -0.87 -7.63 -0.54
N VAL A 49 0.32 -8.07 -0.92
CA VAL A 49 1.01 -7.58 -2.12
C VAL A 49 0.23 -7.95 -3.37
N GLU A 50 -0.19 -9.21 -3.48
CA GLU A 50 -0.96 -9.71 -4.62
C GLU A 50 -2.33 -9.04 -4.68
N THR A 51 -3.04 -8.91 -3.57
CA THR A 51 -4.34 -8.20 -3.56
C THR A 51 -4.21 -6.76 -4.06
N ILE A 52 -3.14 -6.04 -3.67
CA ILE A 52 -2.96 -4.65 -4.10
C ILE A 52 -2.50 -4.57 -5.57
N LYS A 53 -1.66 -5.51 -6.03
CA LYS A 53 -1.18 -5.57 -7.42
C LYS A 53 -2.24 -6.03 -8.41
N THR A 54 -2.96 -7.10 -8.12
CA THR A 54 -4.01 -7.67 -9.00
C THR A 54 -5.20 -6.75 -9.14
N ASN A 55 -5.45 -5.90 -8.13
CA ASN A 55 -6.41 -4.81 -8.27
C ASN A 55 -5.86 -3.66 -9.13
N SER A 56 -4.70 -3.73 -9.76
CA SER A 56 -4.16 -2.65 -10.61
C SER A 56 -4.26 -2.91 -12.11
N ASP A 57 -4.81 -4.07 -12.53
CA ASP A 57 -5.13 -4.41 -13.93
C ASP A 57 -6.58 -4.05 -14.30
#